data_AF-N1QVQ1-F1
#
_entry.id   AF-N1QVQ1-F1
#
_cell.length_a   1.000
_cell.length_b   1.000
_cell.length_c   1.000
_cell.angle_alpha   90.00
_cell.angle_beta   90.00
_cell.angle_gamma   90.00
#
_symmetry.space_group_name_H-M   'P 1'
#
loop_
_entity.id
_entity.type
_entity.pdbx_description
1 polymer ?
#
loop_
_entity_poly.entity_id
_entity_poly.type
_entity_poly.pdbx_seq_one_letter_code
_entity_poly.pdbx_strand_id
1 'polypeptide(L)' 'MKKYNPLIHNVVAVGEDGYNGGTTPSGSRTYESGNDAVRLVRGDNRFMCTRLYHCNFGMKMVVNAA' A
#
# COMPACT_ATOMS: atom_id res chain seq x y z
N MET A 1 0.34 13.85 -3.11
CA MET A 1 -0.87 13.09 -3.51
C MET A 1 -0.61 12.40 -4.84
N LYS A 2 -0.60 11.08 -4.87
CA LYS A 2 -0.60 10.31 -6.13
C LYS A 2 -2.05 9.88 -6.38
N LYS A 3 -2.62 10.37 -7.47
CA LYS A 3 -3.95 9.96 -7.93
C LYS A 3 -3.85 8.64 -8.68
N TYR A 4 -4.85 7.79 -8.54
CA TYR A 4 -4.98 6.53 -9.26
C TYR A 4 -6.45 6.26 -9.58
N ASN A 5 -6.72 5.39 -10.56
CA ASN A 5 -8.08 4.93 -10.84
C ASN A 5 -8.50 3.87 -9.80
N PRO A 6 -9.46 4.16 -8.89
CA PRO A 6 -9.83 3.25 -7.80
C PRO A 6 -10.53 1.96 -8.26
N LEU A 7 -10.93 1.89 -9.53
CA LEU A 7 -11.46 0.65 -10.11
C LEU A 7 -10.38 -0.40 -10.36
N ILE A 8 -9.12 0.03 -10.57
CA ILE A 8 -8.01 -0.84 -10.95
C ILE A 8 -6.82 -0.80 -9.99
N HIS A 9 -6.76 0.17 -9.08
CA HIS A 9 -5.74 0.23 -8.04
C HIS A 9 -6.36 0.50 -6.68
N ASN A 10 -5.62 0.15 -5.65
CA ASN A 10 -5.84 0.55 -4.27
C ASN A 10 -4.49 0.79 -3.61
N VAL A 11 -4.52 1.29 -2.38
CA VAL A 11 -3.34 1.38 -1.51
C VAL A 11 -3.64 0.58 -0.26
N VAL A 12 -2.79 -0.37 0.09
CA VAL A 12 -2.90 -1.12 1.34
C VAL A 12 -1.66 -0.88 2.18
N ALA A 13 -1.87 -0.36 3.39
CA ALA A 13 -0.83 -0.26 4.41
C ALA A 13 -0.66 -1.62 5.10
N VAL A 14 0.57 -2.12 5.11
CA VAL A 14 0.93 -3.43 5.66
C VAL A 14 2.17 -3.35 6.55
N GLY A 15 2.35 -4.37 7.39
CA GLY A 15 3.62 -4.61 8.09
C GLY A 15 4.70 -5.17 7.17
N GLU A 16 5.89 -5.40 7.75
CA GLU A 16 7.05 -5.93 7.03
C GLU A 16 6.80 -7.30 6.39
N ASP A 17 6.26 -8.24 7.16
CA ASP A 17 5.96 -9.60 6.66
C ASP A 17 4.95 -9.57 5.50
N GLY A 18 3.92 -8.74 5.63
CA GLY A 18 2.92 -8.54 4.56
C GLY A 18 3.55 -7.96 3.29
N TYR A 19 4.45 -6.99 3.44
CA TYR A 19 5.15 -6.39 2.31
C TYR A 19 6.11 -7.34 1.60
N ASN A 20 6.86 -8.15 2.37
CA ASN A 20 7.83 -9.10 1.83
C ASN A 20 7.15 -10.31 1.19
N GLY A 21 6.10 -10.84 1.82
CA GLY A 21 5.32 -11.96 1.31
C GLY A 21 4.29 -11.58 0.24
N GLY A 22 4.04 -10.29 0.01
CA GLY A 22 2.97 -9.84 -0.89
C GLY A 22 1.57 -10.21 -0.40
N THR A 23 1.38 -10.25 0.92
CA THR A 23 0.12 -10.66 1.56
C THR A 23 -0.50 -9.50 2.34
N THR A 24 -1.82 -9.55 2.51
CA THR A 24 -2.57 -8.60 3.35
C THR A 24 -3.16 -9.33 4.56
N PRO A 25 -2.43 -9.39 5.68
CA PRO A 25 -2.97 -9.93 6.92
C PRO A 25 -4.23 -9.17 7.37
N SER A 26 -5.06 -9.84 8.17
CA SER A 26 -6.22 -9.22 8.82
C SER A 26 -5.79 -7.98 9.62
N GLY A 27 -6.55 -6.89 9.49
CA GLY A 27 -6.23 -5.60 10.11
C GLY A 27 -5.38 -4.67 9.26
N SER A 28 -4.91 -5.12 8.08
CA SER A 28 -4.30 -4.22 7.09
C SER A 28 -5.29 -3.13 6.69
N ARG A 29 -4.80 -1.89 6.55
CA ARG A 29 -5.64 -0.76 6.21
C ARG A 29 -5.67 -0.54 4.70
N THR A 30 -6.85 -0.68 4.12
CA THR A 30 -7.08 -0.46 2.68
C THR A 30 -7.63 0.94 2.44
N TYR A 31 -7.11 1.59 1.40
CA TYR A 31 -7.56 2.87 0.89
C TYR A 31 -7.93 2.73 -0.59
N GLU A 32 -9.08 3.24 -1.00
CA GLU A 32 -9.66 3.03 -2.33
C GLU A 32 -10.32 4.30 -2.92
N SER A 33 -9.98 5.50 -2.43
CA SER A 33 -10.62 6.73 -2.95
C SER A 33 -10.07 7.18 -4.31
N GLY A 34 -8.90 6.67 -4.72
CA GLY A 34 -8.18 7.19 -5.89
C GLY A 34 -7.40 8.48 -5.63
N ASN A 35 -7.52 9.06 -4.43
CA ASN A 35 -6.80 10.27 -4.02
C ASN A 35 -6.55 10.28 -2.50
N ASP A 36 -6.03 9.16 -1.97
CA ASP A 36 -5.93 8.97 -0.53
C ASP A 36 -4.89 9.90 0.12
N ALA A 37 -5.24 10.41 1.29
CA ALA A 37 -4.32 11.07 2.19
C ALA A 37 -3.93 10.10 3.31
N VAL A 38 -2.65 9.71 3.34
CA VAL A 38 -2.11 8.81 4.37
C VAL A 38 -1.13 9.60 5.22
N ARG A 39 -1.38 9.60 6.54
CA ARG A 39 -0.43 10.14 7.51
C ARG A 39 0.66 9.10 7.77
N LEU A 40 1.90 9.48 7.53
CA LEU A 40 3.06 8.62 7.82
C LEU A 40 3.33 8.57 9.32
N VAL A 41 3.75 7.41 9.80
CA VAL A 41 4.35 7.25 11.13
C VAL A 41 5.87 7.29 11.00
N ARG A 42 6.59 7.63 12.08
CA ARG A 42 8.06 7.63 12.10
C ARG A 42 8.60 6.24 11.70
N GLY A 43 9.63 6.22 10.87
CA GLY A 43 10.23 5.02 10.31
C GLY A 43 9.60 4.60 8.97
N ASP A 44 9.69 3.31 8.68
CA ASP A 44 9.28 2.75 7.39
C ASP A 44 7.77 2.49 7.30
N ASN A 45 7.13 3.16 6.35
CA ASN A 45 5.73 2.97 6.00
C ASN A 45 5.67 2.15 4.70
N ARG A 46 5.01 0.99 4.75
CA ARG A 46 4.99 0.04 3.64
C ARG A 46 3.61 0.01 2.99
N PHE A 47 3.57 0.22 1.69
CA PHE A 47 2.35 0.29 0.91
C PHE A 47 2.43 -0.60 -0.33
N MET A 48 1.32 -1.21 -0.72
CA MET A 48 1.22 -1.94 -1.97
C MET A 48 -0.19 -1.91 -2.54
N CYS A 49 -0.31 -2.17 -3.84
CA CYS A 49 -1.58 -2.43 -4.50
C CYS A 49 -1.85 -3.94 -4.49
N THR A 50 -3.07 -4.33 -4.15
CA THR A 50 -3.46 -5.75 -3.99
C THR A 50 -4.40 -6.23 -5.07
N ARG A 51 -4.64 -5.39 -6.08
CA ARG A 51 -5.31 -5.80 -7.30
C ARG A 51 -4.45 -6.81 -8.04
N LEU A 52 -5.12 -7.73 -8.73
CA LEU A 52 -4.53 -8.96 -9.28
C LEU A 52 -3.20 -8.69 -10.01
N TYR A 53 -2.13 -9.34 -9.57
CA TYR A 53 -0.73 -9.23 -10.06
C TYR A 53 -0.04 -7.86 -9.90
N HIS A 54 -0.70 -6.80 -9.44
CA HIS A 54 -0.11 -5.45 -9.40
C HIS A 54 1.08 -5.38 -8.42
N CYS A 55 0.98 -6.00 -7.24
CA CYS A 55 2.11 -6.07 -6.30
C CYS A 55 3.31 -6.83 -6.91
N ASN A 56 3.05 -7.97 -7.55
CA ASN A 56 4.07 -8.82 -8.18
C ASN A 56 4.78 -8.11 -9.33
N PHE A 57 4.10 -7.21 -10.04
CA PHE A 57 4.69 -6.33 -11.06
C PHE A 57 5.37 -5.09 -10.50
N GLY A 58 5.57 -5.02 -9.18
CA GLY A 58 6.35 -3.97 -8.53
C GLY A 58 5.53 -2.79 -8.03
N MET A 59 4.18 -2.87 -8.01
CA MET A 59 3.33 -1.82 -7.43
C MET A 59 3.31 -1.89 -5.90
N LYS A 60 4.48 -1.66 -5.31
CA LYS A 60 4.72 -1.60 -3.88
C LYS A 60 5.84 -0.61 -3.58
N MET A 61 5.80 0.03 -2.41
CA MET A 61 6.77 1.05 -2.03
C MET A 61 6.97 1.09 -0.52
N VAL A 62 8.16 1.51 -0.12
CA VAL A 62 8.50 1.86 1.27
C VAL A 62 8.77 3.35 1.32
N VAL A 63 8.17 4.04 2.28
CA VAL A 63 8.41 5.46 2.56
C VAL A 63 8.96 5.57 3.97
N ASN A 64 10.22 5.99 4.09
CA ASN A 64 10.82 6.31 5.37
C ASN A 64 10.44 7.75 5.78
N ALA A 65 9.89 7.94 6.97
CA ALA A 65 9.62 9.24 7.57
C ALA A 65 10.49 9.44 8.82
N ALA A 66 11.33 10.48 8.82
CA ALA A 66 12.25 10.78 9.92
C ALA A 66 11.63 11.70 11.00
#